data_AF-A0A9R0T9L0-F1
#
_entry.id   AF-A0A9R0T9L0-F1
#
_cell.length_a   1.000
_cell.length_b   1.000
_cell.length_c   1.000
_cell.angle_alpha   90.00
_cell.angle_beta   90.00
_cell.angle_gamma   90.00
#
_symmetry.space_group_name_H-M   'P 1'
#
loop_
_entity.id
_entity.type
_entity.pdbx_description
1 polymer ?
#
loop_
_entity_poly.entity_id
_entity_poly.type
_entity_poly.pdbx_seq_one_letter_code
_entity_poly.pdbx_strand_id
1 'polypeptide(L)'
;MSIMEMSHRGKEFDAAIKKAEADLRALLAVPDTHEVLFLQGGATTQFAAAPLNLCASSSDPADFPVDVSRFGLIYAGAQKNVGPSGVTIAIVRKDLVGSAQPITPVMLDYKTHADNASLYNTPPCFAIYICGLVFEDLLAQGGLAEVEKKNQHKAGILYDTIDASGGYFICPVDKPVRSLMNVPFTLAKGADLEKQFIAEAAKEGMLQLKGHRSVGGVRASIYNAMPLSGVEKLVAFMKDFQARNP
;
A
#
# COMPACT_ATOMS: atom_id res chain seq x y z
N MET A 1 29.66 -3.38 0.96
CA MET A 1 29.44 -2.48 -0.18
C MET A 1 28.03 -1.91 -0.04
N SER A 2 27.79 -0.63 -0.33
CA SER A 2 26.46 -0.03 -0.21
C SER A 2 25.54 -0.54 -1.31
N ILE A 3 24.25 -0.76 -1.03
CA ILE A 3 23.24 -1.14 -2.05
C ILE A 3 23.19 -0.14 -3.23
N MET A 4 23.63 1.10 -2.99
CA MET A 4 23.71 2.17 -3.99
C MET A 4 24.86 1.99 -4.98
N GLU A 5 25.87 1.19 -4.64
CA GLU A 5 27.10 1.00 -5.44
C GLU A 5 27.21 -0.42 -6.00
N MET A 6 26.26 -1.29 -5.65
CA MET A 6 26.26 -2.70 -6.02
C MET A 6 25.61 -2.90 -7.39
N SER A 7 26.22 -3.76 -8.21
CA SER A 7 25.62 -4.18 -9.47
C SER A 7 24.37 -5.03 -9.23
N HIS A 8 23.30 -4.79 -9.99
CA HIS A 8 22.10 -5.64 -10.00
C HIS A 8 22.36 -7.07 -10.49
N ARG A 9 23.53 -7.31 -11.11
CA ARG A 9 24.00 -8.64 -11.54
C ARG A 9 24.95 -9.28 -10.52
N GLY A 10 25.27 -8.59 -9.44
CA GLY A 10 26.13 -9.09 -8.36
C GLY A 10 25.38 -10.08 -7.48
N LYS A 11 26.13 -11.04 -6.89
CA LYS A 11 25.56 -12.10 -6.03
C LYS A 11 24.84 -11.52 -4.81
N GLU A 12 25.29 -10.38 -4.33
CA GLU A 12 24.75 -9.73 -3.16
C GLU A 12 23.38 -9.09 -3.43
N PHE A 13 23.17 -8.48 -4.60
CA PHE A 13 21.85 -7.98 -4.99
C PHE A 13 20.90 -9.13 -5.35
N ASP A 14 21.42 -10.15 -6.05
CA ASP A 14 20.68 -11.39 -6.33
C ASP A 14 20.14 -12.04 -5.05
N ALA A 15 20.96 -12.12 -3.99
CA ALA A 15 20.51 -12.58 -2.68
C ALA A 15 19.43 -11.67 -2.06
N ALA A 16 19.57 -10.34 -2.17
CA ALA A 16 18.62 -9.39 -1.61
C ALA A 16 17.23 -9.48 -2.28
N ILE A 17 17.17 -9.54 -3.61
CA ILE A 17 15.89 -9.65 -4.34
C ILE A 17 15.23 -11.01 -4.10
N LYS A 18 16.00 -12.11 -4.06
CA LYS A 18 15.48 -13.45 -3.75
C LYS A 18 14.92 -13.53 -2.33
N LYS A 19 15.59 -12.90 -1.36
CA LYS A 19 15.08 -12.80 0.01
C LYS A 19 13.78 -11.99 0.04
N ALA A 20 13.74 -10.82 -0.60
CA ALA A 20 12.53 -10.00 -0.67
C ALA A 20 11.35 -10.75 -1.32
N GLU A 21 11.62 -11.52 -2.39
CA GLU A 21 10.62 -12.39 -3.01
C GLU A 21 10.13 -13.47 -2.04
N ALA A 22 11.05 -14.20 -1.40
CA ALA A 22 10.71 -15.27 -0.45
C ALA A 22 9.91 -14.76 0.75
N ASP A 23 10.29 -13.61 1.31
CA ASP A 23 9.58 -12.99 2.43
C ASP A 23 8.17 -12.54 2.02
N LEU A 24 8.01 -11.98 0.82
CA LEU A 24 6.70 -11.62 0.29
C LEU A 24 5.82 -12.86 0.04
N ARG A 25 6.40 -13.93 -0.50
CA ARG A 25 5.70 -15.22 -0.68
C ARG A 25 5.21 -15.76 0.66
N ALA A 26 6.05 -15.71 1.69
CA ALA A 26 5.69 -16.13 3.04
C ALA A 26 4.58 -15.27 3.65
N LEU A 27 4.65 -13.94 3.50
CA LEU A 27 3.66 -13.00 4.03
C LEU A 27 2.26 -13.21 3.44
N LEU A 28 2.18 -13.37 2.13
CA LEU A 28 0.91 -13.47 1.39
C LEU A 28 0.49 -14.92 1.11
N ALA A 29 1.25 -15.91 1.59
CA ALA A 29 1.09 -17.32 1.25
C ALA A 29 0.96 -17.54 -0.28
N VAL A 30 1.84 -16.89 -1.06
CA VAL A 30 1.80 -16.94 -2.52
C VAL A 30 2.12 -18.36 -2.98
N PRO A 31 1.22 -19.05 -3.70
CA PRO A 31 1.46 -20.42 -4.13
C PRO A 31 2.51 -20.49 -5.24
N ASP A 32 3.12 -21.66 -5.41
CA ASP A 32 4.12 -21.93 -6.46
C ASP A 32 3.55 -21.82 -7.88
N THR A 33 2.22 -21.73 -8.02
CA THR A 33 1.53 -21.47 -9.28
C THR A 33 1.64 -20.01 -9.75
N HIS A 34 2.23 -19.12 -8.96
CA HIS A 34 2.37 -17.70 -9.28
C HIS A 34 3.83 -17.25 -9.34
N GLU A 35 4.10 -16.32 -10.26
CA GLU A 35 5.34 -15.55 -10.32
C GLU A 35 5.20 -14.27 -9.50
N VAL A 36 6.29 -13.86 -8.85
CA VAL A 36 6.40 -12.60 -8.12
C VAL A 36 7.41 -11.73 -8.86
N LEU A 37 6.96 -10.58 -9.36
CA LEU A 37 7.76 -9.70 -10.21
C LEU A 37 7.96 -8.34 -9.55
N PHE A 38 9.20 -7.84 -9.57
CA PHE A 38 9.57 -6.48 -9.17
C PHE A 38 9.81 -5.62 -10.41
N LEU A 39 8.82 -4.80 -10.75
CA LEU A 39 8.77 -4.04 -11.99
C LEU A 39 9.11 -2.57 -11.74
N GLN A 40 9.80 -1.94 -12.71
CA GLN A 40 10.12 -0.52 -12.64
C GLN A 40 8.87 0.35 -12.83
N GLY A 41 8.79 1.46 -12.09
CA GLY A 41 7.70 2.44 -12.16
C GLY A 41 6.69 2.29 -11.04
N GLY A 42 5.57 3.01 -11.14
CA GLY A 42 4.48 2.96 -10.16
C GLY A 42 3.28 2.14 -10.65
N ALA A 43 2.26 1.98 -9.79
CA ALA A 43 1.05 1.22 -10.09
C ALA A 43 0.38 1.63 -11.43
N THR A 44 0.48 2.90 -11.83
CA THR A 44 -0.04 3.40 -13.12
C THR A 44 0.57 2.67 -14.32
N THR A 45 1.82 2.20 -14.26
CA THR A 45 2.43 1.41 -15.34
C THR A 45 1.65 0.12 -15.60
N GLN A 46 1.01 -0.44 -14.57
CA GLN A 46 0.19 -1.64 -14.71
C GLN A 46 -1.13 -1.39 -15.44
N PHE A 47 -1.59 -0.14 -15.56
CA PHE A 47 -2.76 0.18 -16.38
C PHE A 47 -2.51 -0.06 -17.87
N ALA A 48 -1.25 -0.03 -18.31
CA ALA A 48 -0.85 -0.49 -19.63
C ALA A 48 -0.42 -1.96 -19.61
N ALA A 49 0.43 -2.36 -18.65
CA ALA A 49 0.98 -3.72 -18.63
C ALA A 49 -0.10 -4.79 -18.45
N ALA A 50 -1.03 -4.62 -17.49
CA ALA A 50 -2.07 -5.62 -17.23
C ALA A 50 -2.94 -5.90 -18.46
N PRO A 51 -3.58 -4.93 -19.15
CA PRO A 51 -4.36 -5.23 -20.34
C PRO A 51 -3.52 -5.73 -21.53
N LEU A 52 -2.26 -5.27 -21.68
CA LEU A 52 -1.39 -5.77 -22.74
C LEU A 52 -1.01 -7.24 -22.57
N ASN A 53 -0.94 -7.73 -21.33
CA ASN A 53 -0.60 -9.11 -21.00
C ASN A 53 -1.83 -10.01 -20.74
N LEU A 54 -2.92 -9.44 -20.21
CA LEU A 54 -4.00 -10.16 -19.54
C LEU A 54 -5.36 -9.64 -19.98
N CYS A 55 -5.70 -9.66 -21.26
CA CYS A 55 -7.08 -9.42 -21.69
C CYS A 55 -8.05 -10.54 -21.22
N ALA A 56 -8.19 -10.70 -19.89
CA ALA A 56 -9.27 -11.25 -19.09
C ALA A 56 -8.93 -11.06 -17.58
N SER A 57 -9.53 -10.05 -16.93
CA SER A 57 -9.64 -9.79 -15.47
C SER A 57 -8.38 -9.48 -14.63
N SER A 58 -8.39 -8.34 -13.93
CA SER A 58 -7.43 -7.94 -12.88
C SER A 58 -8.13 -7.38 -11.63
N SER A 59 -7.52 -7.57 -10.46
CA SER A 59 -7.97 -7.00 -9.17
C SER A 59 -6.78 -6.67 -8.26
N ASP A 60 -6.92 -5.63 -7.43
CA ASP A 60 -5.89 -4.99 -6.59
C ASP A 60 -5.91 -5.53 -5.14
N PRO A 61 -4.82 -6.10 -4.62
CA PRO A 61 -4.63 -6.08 -3.15
C PRO A 61 -3.21 -5.77 -2.61
N ALA A 62 -3.18 -5.03 -1.47
CA ALA A 62 -2.09 -5.03 -0.47
C ALA A 62 -2.49 -4.42 0.92
N ASP A 63 -3.65 -4.77 1.50
CA ASP A 63 -4.13 -4.18 2.76
C ASP A 63 -4.44 -5.17 3.91
N PHE A 64 -4.69 -6.46 3.62
CA PHE A 64 -5.11 -7.51 4.57
C PHE A 64 -4.77 -8.90 4.00
N PRO A 65 -4.81 -9.99 4.81
CA PRO A 65 -4.63 -11.35 4.31
C PRO A 65 -5.62 -11.65 3.18
N VAL A 66 -5.08 -12.08 2.03
CA VAL A 66 -5.87 -12.49 0.86
C VAL A 66 -5.45 -13.86 0.41
N ASP A 67 -6.42 -14.68 -0.01
CA ASP A 67 -6.12 -15.96 -0.66
C ASP A 67 -5.67 -15.70 -2.10
N VAL A 68 -4.35 -15.67 -2.30
CA VAL A 68 -3.70 -15.38 -3.60
C VAL A 68 -4.13 -16.37 -4.69
N SER A 69 -4.47 -17.61 -4.33
CA SER A 69 -4.85 -18.65 -5.30
C SER A 69 -6.10 -18.29 -6.11
N ARG A 70 -6.94 -17.41 -5.58
CA ARG A 70 -8.18 -16.94 -6.22
C ARG A 70 -7.96 -15.92 -7.32
N PHE A 71 -6.74 -15.41 -7.48
CA PHE A 71 -6.43 -14.29 -8.36
C PHE A 71 -5.52 -14.70 -9.52
N GLY A 72 -5.81 -14.17 -10.71
CA GLY A 72 -4.93 -14.28 -11.88
C GLY A 72 -3.77 -13.29 -11.85
N LEU A 73 -4.05 -12.04 -11.47
CA LEU A 73 -3.05 -10.99 -11.27
C LEU A 73 -3.41 -10.16 -10.04
N ILE A 74 -2.39 -9.89 -9.23
CA ILE A 74 -2.36 -8.91 -8.14
C ILE A 74 -1.22 -7.94 -8.46
N TYR A 75 -1.42 -6.63 -8.31
CA TYR A 75 -0.32 -5.68 -8.44
C TYR A 75 -0.45 -4.52 -7.46
N ALA A 76 0.69 -4.02 -6.97
CA ALA A 76 0.74 -2.91 -6.03
C ALA A 76 1.99 -2.05 -6.26
N GLY A 77 1.78 -0.73 -6.40
CA GLY A 77 2.87 0.23 -6.34
C GLY A 77 3.38 0.38 -4.91
N ALA A 78 4.70 0.40 -4.71
CA ALA A 78 5.25 0.23 -3.37
C ALA A 78 4.96 1.38 -2.38
N GLN A 79 4.77 2.60 -2.89
CA GLN A 79 4.70 3.88 -2.15
C GLN A 79 3.54 4.08 -1.16
N LYS A 80 2.85 3.01 -0.76
CA LYS A 80 1.79 3.03 0.25
C LYS A 80 2.21 2.19 1.46
N ASN A 81 2.09 0.87 1.34
CA ASN A 81 2.25 -0.06 2.46
C ASN A 81 3.56 -0.85 2.47
N VAL A 82 4.32 -0.86 1.38
CA VAL A 82 5.40 -1.85 1.20
C VAL A 82 6.77 -1.26 0.88
N GLY A 83 6.88 0.03 0.55
CA GLY A 83 8.18 0.66 0.32
C GLY A 83 8.10 2.08 -0.28
N PRO A 84 9.21 2.61 -0.80
CA PRO A 84 9.21 3.90 -1.49
C PRO A 84 8.69 3.77 -2.93
N SER A 85 8.36 4.91 -3.56
CA SER A 85 7.99 4.94 -4.98
C SER A 85 9.13 4.48 -5.89
N GLY A 86 8.78 3.95 -7.07
CA GLY A 86 9.72 3.59 -8.13
C GLY A 86 9.76 2.11 -8.46
N VAL A 87 9.16 1.26 -7.61
CA VAL A 87 8.95 -0.16 -7.86
C VAL A 87 7.46 -0.51 -7.72
N THR A 88 7.03 -1.45 -8.56
CA THR A 88 5.70 -2.06 -8.54
C THR A 88 5.88 -3.56 -8.42
N ILE A 89 5.13 -4.17 -7.49
CA ILE A 89 5.11 -5.62 -7.33
C ILE A 89 3.93 -6.15 -8.14
N ALA A 90 4.14 -7.21 -8.90
CA ALA A 90 3.08 -7.96 -9.58
C ALA A 90 3.18 -9.44 -9.20
N ILE A 91 2.08 -10.03 -8.75
CA ILE A 91 1.94 -11.46 -8.48
C ILE A 91 1.00 -12.01 -9.56
N VAL A 92 1.54 -12.77 -10.51
CA VAL A 92 0.83 -13.22 -11.70
C VAL A 92 0.81 -14.74 -11.76
N ARG A 93 -0.35 -15.33 -12.03
CA ARG A 93 -0.50 -16.78 -12.19
C ARG A 93 0.28 -17.24 -13.42
N LYS A 94 1.08 -18.31 -13.27
CA LYS A 94 2.06 -18.77 -14.27
C LYS A 94 1.45 -19.10 -15.63
N ASP A 95 0.24 -19.63 -15.66
CA ASP A 95 -0.51 -19.93 -16.90
C ASP A 95 -0.89 -18.68 -17.70
N LEU A 96 -0.88 -17.50 -17.08
CA LEU A 96 -1.16 -16.22 -17.74
C LEU A 96 0.11 -15.57 -18.32
N VAL A 97 1.30 -16.07 -17.99
CA VAL A 97 2.58 -15.55 -18.47
C VAL A 97 2.86 -16.08 -19.88
N GLY A 98 3.36 -15.21 -20.77
CA GLY A 98 3.74 -15.58 -22.14
C GLY A 98 2.66 -15.38 -23.21
N SER A 99 1.54 -14.75 -22.84
CA SER A 99 0.42 -14.43 -23.74
C SER A 99 0.36 -12.94 -24.11
N ALA A 100 1.46 -12.20 -23.98
CA ALA A 100 1.50 -10.78 -24.30
C ALA A 100 1.16 -10.51 -25.77
N GLN A 101 0.42 -9.43 -26.05
CA GLN A 101 0.11 -9.05 -27.44
C GLN A 101 1.40 -8.73 -28.21
N PRO A 102 1.46 -8.97 -29.54
CA PRO A 102 2.67 -8.69 -30.32
C PRO A 102 3.16 -7.24 -30.30
N ILE A 103 2.27 -6.28 -30.01
CA ILE A 103 2.59 -4.85 -29.88
C ILE A 103 3.19 -4.48 -28.51
N THR A 104 3.18 -5.40 -27.54
CA THR A 104 3.60 -5.13 -26.16
C THR A 104 5.09 -4.78 -26.13
N PRO A 105 5.47 -3.57 -25.65
CA PRO A 105 6.88 -3.26 -25.44
C PRO A 105 7.52 -4.26 -24.47
N VAL A 106 8.76 -4.68 -24.75
CA VAL A 106 9.48 -5.70 -23.96
C VAL A 106 9.53 -5.38 -22.46
N MET A 107 9.62 -4.09 -22.10
CA MET A 107 9.62 -3.63 -20.71
C MET A 107 8.29 -3.86 -19.97
N LEU A 108 7.18 -4.06 -20.70
CA LEU A 108 5.85 -4.31 -20.14
C LEU A 108 5.45 -5.79 -20.21
N ASP A 109 6.23 -6.64 -20.87
CA ASP A 109 5.94 -8.07 -21.01
C ASP A 109 6.33 -8.84 -19.74
N TYR A 110 5.34 -9.47 -19.08
CA TYR A 110 5.59 -10.25 -17.87
C TYR A 110 6.48 -11.46 -18.10
N LYS A 111 6.46 -12.08 -19.29
CA LYS A 111 7.33 -13.23 -19.59
C LYS A 111 8.79 -12.83 -19.56
N THR A 112 9.13 -11.69 -20.13
CA THR A 112 10.50 -11.18 -20.11
C THR A 112 11.00 -11.00 -18.68
N HIS A 113 10.17 -10.44 -17.80
CA HIS A 113 10.54 -10.25 -16.38
C HIS A 113 10.62 -11.57 -15.62
N ALA A 114 9.66 -12.49 -15.83
CA ALA A 114 9.67 -13.81 -15.20
C ALA A 114 10.91 -14.63 -15.58
N ASP A 115 11.23 -14.71 -16.87
CA ASP A 115 12.40 -15.45 -17.40
C ASP A 115 13.74 -14.90 -16.86
N ASN A 116 13.77 -13.63 -16.45
CA ASN A 116 14.97 -12.95 -15.95
C ASN A 116 14.90 -12.66 -14.44
N ALA A 117 13.97 -13.27 -13.69
CA ALA A 117 13.78 -13.04 -12.26
C ALA A 117 13.70 -11.55 -11.87
N SER A 118 12.98 -10.75 -12.67
CA SER A 118 12.88 -9.28 -12.57
C SER A 118 14.18 -8.49 -12.79
N LEU A 119 15.24 -9.13 -13.31
CA LEU A 119 16.57 -8.56 -13.55
C LEU A 119 16.89 -8.39 -15.04
N TYR A 120 15.85 -8.27 -15.88
CA TYR A 120 16.02 -8.11 -17.33
C TYR A 120 16.89 -6.88 -17.68
N ASN A 121 16.57 -5.73 -17.08
CA ASN A 121 17.35 -4.50 -17.16
C ASN A 121 17.81 -4.07 -15.75
N THR A 122 18.40 -2.88 -15.61
CA THR A 122 18.71 -2.30 -14.29
C THR A 122 17.41 -2.01 -13.54
N PRO A 123 17.10 -2.75 -12.45
CA PRO A 123 15.88 -2.54 -11.69
C PRO A 123 16.08 -1.41 -10.66
N PRO A 124 15.00 -0.94 -10.00
CA PRO A 124 15.10 0.02 -8.90
C PRO A 124 15.67 -0.65 -7.62
N CYS A 125 16.97 -0.97 -7.61
CA CYS A 125 17.63 -1.78 -6.57
C CYS A 125 17.36 -1.29 -5.14
N PHE A 126 17.49 0.02 -4.91
CA PHE A 126 17.25 0.62 -3.60
C PHE A 126 15.81 0.42 -3.13
N ALA A 127 14.83 0.65 -4.01
CA ALA A 127 13.42 0.49 -3.66
C ALA A 127 13.07 -0.98 -3.35
N ILE A 128 13.61 -1.93 -4.14
CA ILE A 128 13.45 -3.37 -3.91
C ILE A 128 14.04 -3.78 -2.57
N TYR A 129 15.25 -3.30 -2.25
CA TYR A 129 15.90 -3.58 -0.98
C TYR A 129 15.08 -3.07 0.22
N ILE A 130 14.56 -1.84 0.16
CA ILE A 130 13.69 -1.30 1.20
C ILE A 130 12.39 -2.13 1.33
N CYS A 131 11.81 -2.58 0.21
CA CYS A 131 10.64 -3.49 0.28
C CYS A 131 11.00 -4.78 1.04
N GLY A 132 12.16 -5.38 0.76
CA GLY A 132 12.64 -6.57 1.47
C GLY A 132 12.77 -6.35 2.99
N LEU A 133 13.32 -5.20 3.42
CA LEU A 133 13.40 -4.86 4.84
C LEU A 133 12.01 -4.68 5.48
N VAL A 134 11.06 -4.09 4.76
CA VAL A 134 9.67 -3.95 5.25
C VAL A 134 9.02 -5.32 5.38
N PHE A 135 9.24 -6.25 4.45
CA PHE A 135 8.68 -7.60 4.54
C PHE A 135 9.23 -8.37 5.72
N GLU A 136 10.54 -8.27 5.96
CA GLU A 136 11.20 -8.86 7.12
C GLU A 136 10.62 -8.32 8.43
N ASP A 137 10.41 -7.00 8.54
CA ASP A 137 9.78 -6.39 9.70
C ASP A 137 8.34 -6.89 9.91
N LEU A 138 7.53 -6.95 8.84
CA LEU A 138 6.15 -7.48 8.92
C LEU A 138 6.12 -8.95 9.36
N LEU A 139 7.06 -9.78 8.90
CA LEU A 139 7.20 -11.17 9.35
C LEU A 139 7.60 -11.22 10.83
N ALA A 140 8.56 -10.41 11.26
CA ALA A 140 9.00 -10.33 12.65
C ALA A 140 7.86 -9.87 13.60
N GLN A 141 6.91 -9.09 13.08
CA GLN A 141 5.70 -8.67 13.79
C GLN A 141 4.62 -9.77 13.93
N GLY A 142 4.84 -10.98 13.41
CA GLY A 142 3.88 -12.08 13.41
C GLY A 142 3.09 -12.22 12.11
N GLY A 143 3.51 -11.55 11.03
CA GLY A 143 2.90 -11.61 9.71
C GLY A 143 1.60 -10.81 9.59
N LEU A 144 0.92 -10.96 8.45
CA LEU A 144 -0.22 -10.11 8.09
C LEU A 144 -1.43 -10.27 9.01
N ALA A 145 -1.63 -11.43 9.64
CA ALA A 145 -2.73 -11.63 10.57
C ALA A 145 -2.60 -10.75 11.83
N GLU A 146 -1.39 -10.63 12.39
CA GLU A 146 -1.14 -9.75 13.54
C GLU A 146 -1.17 -8.27 13.14
N VAL A 147 -0.65 -7.95 11.96
CA VAL A 147 -0.73 -6.59 11.39
C VAL A 147 -2.17 -6.18 11.16
N GLU A 148 -3.03 -7.07 10.67
CA GLU A 148 -4.46 -6.83 10.49
C GLU A 148 -5.14 -6.50 11.82
N LYS A 149 -4.90 -7.27 12.89
CA LYS A 149 -5.45 -6.98 14.23
C LYS A 149 -5.07 -5.58 14.71
N LYS A 150 -3.80 -5.19 14.53
CA LYS A 150 -3.33 -3.82 14.87
C LYS A 150 -4.06 -2.76 14.06
N ASN A 151 -4.26 -3.01 12.76
CA ASN A 151 -4.95 -2.08 11.87
C ASN A 151 -6.45 -1.98 12.17
N GLN A 152 -7.11 -3.09 12.50
CA GLN A 152 -8.50 -3.12 12.98
C GLN A 152 -8.64 -2.28 14.26
N HIS A 153 -7.71 -2.40 15.21
CA HIS A 153 -7.73 -1.59 16.42
C HIS A 153 -7.55 -0.08 16.14
N LYS A 154 -6.53 0.29 15.34
CA LYS A 154 -6.30 1.68 14.92
C LYS A 154 -7.52 2.29 14.23
N ALA A 155 -8.07 1.58 13.23
CA ALA A 155 -9.23 2.06 12.50
C ALA A 155 -10.46 2.15 13.41
N GLY A 156 -10.65 1.15 14.30
CA GLY A 156 -11.74 1.11 15.26
C GLY A 156 -11.79 2.34 16.15
N ILE A 157 -10.70 2.68 16.86
CA ILE A 157 -10.69 3.84 17.76
C ILE A 157 -10.96 5.18 17.03
N LEU A 158 -10.55 5.27 15.76
CA LEU A 158 -10.78 6.46 14.95
C LEU A 158 -12.24 6.54 14.46
N TYR A 159 -12.78 5.44 13.92
CA TYR A 159 -14.17 5.39 13.50
C TYR A 159 -15.15 5.52 14.67
N ASP A 160 -14.85 4.94 15.82
CA ASP A 160 -15.66 5.08 17.03
C ASP A 160 -15.71 6.54 17.48
N THR A 161 -14.59 7.27 17.38
CA THR A 161 -14.54 8.71 17.67
C THR A 161 -15.37 9.52 16.68
N ILE A 162 -15.34 9.17 15.39
CA ILE A 162 -16.17 9.81 14.37
C ILE A 162 -17.65 9.54 14.63
N ASP A 163 -18.04 8.28 14.84
CA ASP A 163 -19.43 7.87 15.01
C ASP A 163 -20.04 8.39 16.31
N ALA A 164 -19.24 8.49 17.39
CA ALA A 164 -19.67 9.04 18.67
C ALA A 164 -19.69 10.58 18.72
N SER A 165 -19.29 11.28 17.66
CA SER A 165 -19.15 12.75 17.63
C SER A 165 -20.47 13.52 17.54
N GLY A 166 -21.62 12.84 17.52
CA GLY A 166 -22.93 13.48 17.34
C GLY A 166 -23.11 14.12 15.96
N GLY A 167 -22.38 13.63 14.94
CA GLY A 167 -22.39 14.18 13.58
C GLY A 167 -21.42 15.34 13.36
N TYR A 168 -20.58 15.68 14.33
CA TYR A 168 -19.57 16.73 14.16
C TYR A 168 -18.48 16.32 13.16
N PHE A 169 -18.00 15.08 13.26
CA PHE A 169 -17.20 14.41 12.24
C PHE A 169 -18.07 13.41 11.49
N ILE A 170 -18.01 13.43 10.16
CA ILE A 170 -18.91 12.62 9.32
C ILE A 170 -18.07 11.80 8.35
N CYS A 171 -18.06 10.48 8.52
CA CYS A 171 -17.51 9.58 7.50
C CYS A 171 -18.61 9.27 6.46
N PRO A 172 -18.40 9.57 5.17
CA PRO A 172 -19.41 9.35 4.13
C PRO A 172 -19.51 7.89 3.69
N VAL A 173 -18.77 6.98 4.32
CA VAL A 173 -18.64 5.57 3.92
C VAL A 173 -19.47 4.68 4.85
N ASP A 174 -20.28 3.80 4.25
CA ASP A 174 -21.06 2.80 4.96
C ASP A 174 -20.17 1.87 5.78
N LYS A 175 -20.60 1.57 7.02
CA LYS A 175 -19.80 0.82 8.00
C LYS A 175 -19.19 -0.49 7.47
N PRO A 176 -19.91 -1.34 6.71
CA PRO A 176 -19.38 -2.63 6.26
C PRO A 176 -18.22 -2.52 5.24
N VAL A 177 -18.04 -1.35 4.61
CA VAL A 177 -17.04 -1.13 3.55
C VAL A 177 -16.03 -0.03 3.92
N ARG A 178 -15.98 0.35 5.20
CA ARG A 178 -14.99 1.29 5.71
C ARG A 178 -13.60 0.69 5.63
N SER A 179 -12.68 1.41 4.99
CA SER A 179 -11.30 0.94 4.87
C SER A 179 -10.56 1.05 6.20
N LEU A 180 -9.65 0.11 6.47
CA LEU A 180 -8.76 0.13 7.63
C LEU A 180 -7.55 1.06 7.45
N MET A 181 -7.29 1.53 6.22
CA MET A 181 -6.06 2.23 5.86
C MET A 181 -6.28 3.72 5.65
N ASN A 182 -7.33 4.09 4.94
CA ASN A 182 -7.66 5.45 4.61
C ASN A 182 -9.05 5.77 5.19
N VAL A 183 -9.08 6.69 6.15
CA VAL A 183 -10.28 7.10 6.88
C VAL A 183 -10.64 8.53 6.46
N PRO A 184 -11.53 8.71 5.47
CA PRO A 184 -12.03 10.02 5.09
C PRO A 184 -13.17 10.47 6.02
N PHE A 185 -13.18 11.74 6.37
CA PHE A 185 -14.29 12.37 7.08
C PHE A 185 -14.38 13.88 6.77
N THR A 186 -15.57 14.42 6.86
CA THR A 186 -15.85 15.87 6.79
C THR A 186 -16.26 16.40 8.15
N LEU A 187 -16.28 17.72 8.30
CA LEU A 187 -16.77 18.37 9.52
C LEU A 187 -18.11 19.05 9.25
N ALA A 188 -19.04 18.99 10.23
CA ALA A 188 -20.43 19.46 10.06
C ALA A 188 -20.57 20.92 9.61
N LYS A 189 -19.63 21.80 10.00
CA LYS A 189 -19.63 23.22 9.64
C LYS A 189 -18.91 23.52 8.32
N GLY A 190 -18.58 22.49 7.55
CA GLY A 190 -18.04 22.59 6.20
C GLY A 190 -16.58 23.03 6.13
N ALA A 191 -16.18 23.45 4.93
CA ALA A 191 -14.78 23.53 4.51
C ALA A 191 -13.90 24.50 5.33
N ASP A 192 -14.46 25.55 5.92
CA ASP A 192 -13.66 26.50 6.70
C ASP A 192 -13.23 25.92 8.05
N LEU A 193 -14.11 25.16 8.71
CA LEU A 193 -13.78 24.41 9.91
C LEU A 193 -12.80 23.26 9.60
N GLU A 194 -12.93 22.61 8.44
CA GLU A 194 -11.96 21.61 7.96
C GLU A 194 -10.56 22.22 7.78
N LYS A 195 -10.47 23.42 7.18
CA LYS A 195 -9.18 24.14 7.05
C LYS A 195 -8.59 24.47 8.41
N GLN A 196 -9.41 24.93 9.36
CA GLN A 196 -8.97 25.21 10.73
C GLN A 196 -8.46 23.94 11.42
N PHE A 197 -9.20 22.84 11.34
CA PHE A 197 -8.82 21.53 11.87
C PHE A 197 -7.45 21.09 11.34
N ILE A 198 -7.26 21.14 10.02
CA ILE A 198 -6.00 20.75 9.38
C ILE A 198 -4.84 21.67 9.81
N ALA A 199 -5.09 22.98 9.92
CA ALA A 199 -4.07 23.94 10.33
C ALA A 199 -3.67 23.78 11.80
N GLU A 200 -4.61 23.51 12.70
CA GLU A 200 -4.34 23.23 14.11
C GLU A 200 -3.63 21.90 14.30
N ALA A 201 -4.10 20.83 13.63
CA ALA A 201 -3.46 19.52 13.66
C ALA A 201 -1.99 19.59 13.21
N ALA A 202 -1.69 20.39 12.18
CA ALA A 202 -0.33 20.59 11.69
C ALA A 202 0.58 21.26 12.73
N LYS A 203 0.07 22.14 13.59
CA LYS A 203 0.85 22.75 14.69
C LYS A 203 1.25 21.72 15.75
N GLU A 204 0.48 20.64 15.87
CA GLU A 204 0.79 19.50 16.73
C GLU A 204 1.61 18.41 16.01
N GLY A 205 2.10 18.68 14.79
CA GLY A 205 2.90 17.74 14.00
C GLY A 205 2.08 16.64 13.32
N MET A 206 0.75 16.74 13.28
CA MET A 206 -0.10 15.84 12.50
C MET A 206 -0.23 16.37 11.06
N LEU A 207 0.64 15.86 10.19
CA LEU A 207 0.78 16.33 8.81
C LEU A 207 -0.08 15.51 7.84
N GLN A 208 -0.30 16.05 6.63
CA GLN A 208 -0.93 15.36 5.50
C GLN A 208 -2.38 14.87 5.73
N LEU A 209 -3.13 15.52 6.63
CA LEU A 209 -4.54 15.21 6.89
C LEU A 209 -5.52 15.79 5.86
N LYS A 210 -5.06 16.65 4.94
CA LYS A 210 -5.94 17.23 3.92
C LYS A 210 -6.49 16.13 3.01
N GLY A 211 -7.81 16.09 2.85
CA GLY A 211 -8.47 15.17 1.93
C GLY A 211 -8.07 15.39 0.47
N HIS A 212 -8.37 14.41 -0.38
CA HIS A 212 -8.01 14.48 -1.79
C HIS A 212 -8.77 15.62 -2.50
N ARG A 213 -8.11 16.29 -3.45
CA ARG A 213 -8.65 17.47 -4.16
C ARG A 213 -10.02 17.28 -4.80
N SER A 214 -10.39 16.05 -5.16
CA SER A 214 -11.67 15.73 -5.80
C SER A 214 -12.85 15.60 -4.84
N VAL A 215 -12.59 15.41 -3.54
CA VAL A 215 -13.63 15.17 -2.53
C VAL A 215 -13.59 16.17 -1.38
N GLY A 216 -12.48 16.88 -1.17
CA GLY A 216 -12.31 17.80 -0.04
C GLY A 216 -12.20 17.05 1.30
N GLY A 217 -12.57 17.72 2.39
CA GLY A 217 -12.58 17.12 3.71
C GLY A 217 -11.21 16.82 4.30
N VAL A 218 -11.20 15.90 5.25
CA VAL A 218 -10.05 15.39 5.97
C VAL A 218 -9.88 13.90 5.63
N ARG A 219 -8.63 13.43 5.54
CA ARG A 219 -8.33 12.01 5.36
C ARG A 219 -7.13 11.63 6.21
N ALA A 220 -7.34 10.74 7.19
CA ALA A 220 -6.26 10.11 7.93
C ALA A 220 -5.83 8.82 7.20
N SER A 221 -4.56 8.75 6.79
CA SER A 221 -3.97 7.54 6.22
C SER A 221 -3.14 6.83 7.30
N ILE A 222 -3.64 5.70 7.78
CA ILE A 222 -3.15 4.98 8.97
C ILE A 222 -2.54 3.62 8.62
N TYR A 223 -1.71 3.63 7.56
CA TYR A 223 -0.95 2.49 7.02
C TYR A 223 -0.20 1.66 8.07
N ASN A 224 0.37 0.52 7.68
CA ASN A 224 1.08 -0.39 8.59
C ASN A 224 2.16 0.32 9.44
N ALA A 225 2.89 1.26 8.83
CA ALA A 225 3.93 2.03 9.50
C ALA A 225 3.40 3.12 10.45
N MET A 226 2.10 3.46 10.42
CA MET A 226 1.49 4.40 11.36
C MET A 226 1.31 3.72 12.72
N PRO A 227 2.00 4.17 13.79
CA PRO A 227 1.87 3.58 15.11
C PRO A 227 0.52 3.92 15.74
N LEU A 228 0.07 3.06 16.66
CA LEU A 228 -1.18 3.28 17.42
C LEU A 228 -1.18 4.64 18.13
N SER A 229 -0.06 5.03 18.74
CA SER A 229 0.10 6.30 19.43
C SER A 229 -0.15 7.53 18.53
N GLY A 230 0.14 7.42 17.22
CA GLY A 230 -0.19 8.46 16.25
C GLY A 230 -1.71 8.61 16.04
N VAL A 231 -2.43 7.49 16.02
CA VAL A 231 -3.90 7.48 15.91
C VAL A 231 -4.57 7.93 17.20
N GLU A 232 -4.05 7.52 18.36
CA GLU A 232 -4.53 7.98 19.67
C GLU A 232 -4.35 9.50 19.83
N LYS A 233 -3.21 10.04 19.38
CA LYS A 233 -2.98 11.49 19.36
C LYS A 233 -4.02 12.21 18.49
N LEU A 234 -4.31 11.68 17.30
CA LEU A 234 -5.34 12.26 16.43
C LEU A 234 -6.73 12.20 17.09
N VAL A 235 -7.10 11.09 17.71
CA VAL A 235 -8.38 10.94 18.43
C VAL A 235 -8.49 11.93 19.59
N ALA A 236 -7.42 12.10 20.37
CA ALA A 236 -7.39 13.07 21.46
C ALA A 236 -7.57 14.50 20.93
N PHE A 237 -6.85 14.85 19.86
CA PHE A 237 -7.00 16.13 19.17
C PHE A 237 -8.41 16.35 18.61
N MET A 238 -9.04 15.33 18.01
CA MET A 238 -10.41 15.43 17.50
C MET A 238 -11.41 15.78 18.60
N LYS A 239 -11.31 15.14 19.77
CA LYS A 239 -12.17 15.40 20.92
C LYS A 239 -11.97 16.82 21.48
N ASP A 240 -10.72 17.24 21.64
CA ASP A 240 -10.38 18.60 22.08
C ASP A 240 -10.85 19.66 21.07
N PHE A 241 -10.61 19.45 19.78
CA PHE A 241 -11.02 20.36 18.72
C PHE A 241 -12.54 20.53 18.69
N GLN A 242 -13.31 19.45 18.84
CA GLN A 242 -14.77 19.52 18.94
C GLN A 242 -15.21 20.31 20.19
N ALA A 243 -14.59 20.08 21.34
CA ALA A 243 -14.93 20.79 22.59
C ALA A 243 -14.66 22.30 22.51
N ARG A 244 -13.58 22.71 21.82
CA ARG A 244 -13.24 24.13 21.62
C ARG A 244 -14.05 24.82 20.53
N ASN A 245 -14.71 24.06 19.65
CA ASN A 245 -15.41 24.58 18.48
C ASN A 245 -16.85 24.00 18.35
N PRO A 246 -17.70 24.10 19.39
CA PRO A 246 -19.00 23.41 19.48
C PRO A 246 -19.95 23.80 18.35
#